data_AF-A0A2X2CHC7-F1
#
_entry.id   AF-A0A2X2CHC7-F1
#
_cell.length_a   1.000
_cell.length_b   1.000
_cell.length_c   1.000
_cell.angle_alpha   90.00
_cell.angle_beta   90.00
_cell.angle_gamma   90.00
#
_symmetry.space_group_name_H-M   'P 1'
#
loop_
_entity.id
_entity.type
_entity.pdbx_description
1 polymer ?
#
loop_
_entity_poly.entity_id
_entity_poly.type
_entity_poly.pdbx_seq_one_letter_code
_entity_poly.pdbx_strand_id
1 'polypeptide(L)' 'MSMCEEFEAWWIDRQSNSEGIASPAKERMAREAWEASRAALVVTLPEEQPGYMYYAPDVVEAIEAAGVRVKP' A
#
# COMPACT_ATOMS: atom_id res chain seq x y z
N MET A 1 -2.80 7.81 -15.02
CA MET A 1 -2.30 7.23 -13.76
C MET A 1 -3.43 6.43 -13.15
N SER A 2 -3.11 5.31 -12.52
CA SER A 2 -4.05 4.59 -11.65
C SER A 2 -4.26 5.37 -10.35
N MET A 3 -5.34 5.08 -9.62
CA MET A 3 -5.61 5.70 -8.31
C MET A 3 -4.48 5.45 -7.30
N CYS A 4 -3.79 4.31 -7.39
CA CYS A 4 -2.62 4.01 -6.56
C CYS A 4 -1.43 4.92 -6.88
N GLU A 5 -1.16 5.16 -8.17
CA GLU A 5 -0.09 6.06 -8.61
C GLU A 5 -0.38 7.52 -8.21
N GLU A 6 -1.63 7.96 -8.29
CA GLU A 6 -2.03 9.31 -7.85
C GLU A 6 -1.87 9.50 -6.34
N PHE A 7 -2.28 8.51 -5.55
CA PHE A 7 -2.13 8.55 -4.10
C PHE A 7 -0.66 8.52 -3.67
N GLU A 8 0.15 7.66 -4.29
CA GLU A 8 1.59 7.58 -4.05
C GLU A 8 2.27 8.93 -4.31
N ALA A 9 1.98 9.55 -5.46
CA ALA A 9 2.54 10.86 -5.81
C ALA A 9 2.13 11.94 -4.79
N TRP A 10 0.86 11.97 -4.39
CA TRP A 10 0.38 12.90 -3.36
C TRP A 10 1.05 12.67 -2.01
N TRP A 11 1.21 11.42 -1.58
CA TRP A 11 1.80 11.11 -0.28
C TRP A 11 3.28 11.48 -0.24
N ILE A 12 4.05 11.15 -1.29
CA ILE A 12 5.46 11.52 -1.44
C ILE A 12 5.63 13.04 -1.43
N ASP A 13 4.84 13.77 -2.21
CA ASP A 13 4.85 15.23 -2.25
C ASP A 13 4.60 15.80 -0.84
N ARG A 14 3.54 15.35 -0.18
CA ARG A 14 3.19 15.80 1.16
C ARG A 14 4.29 15.55 2.20
N GLN A 15 4.97 14.41 2.16
CA GLN A 15 6.07 14.11 3.08
C GLN A 15 7.31 14.94 2.77
N SER A 16 7.65 15.06 1.49
CA SER A 16 8.84 15.76 1.03
C SER A 16 8.75 17.28 1.19
N ASN A 17 7.53 17.83 1.16
CA ASN A 17 7.22 19.26 1.25
C ASN A 17 6.49 19.64 2.56
N SER A 18 6.65 18.85 3.62
CA SER A 18 5.94 19.02 4.90
C SER A 18 6.18 20.37 5.61
N GLU A 19 7.27 21.06 5.30
CA GLU A 19 7.63 22.39 5.85
C GLU A 19 7.54 23.51 4.80
N GLY A 20 6.92 23.26 3.64
CA GLY A 20 6.88 24.20 2.52
C GLY A 20 8.23 24.38 1.80
N ILE A 21 9.22 23.54 2.13
CA ILE A 21 10.53 23.50 1.49
C ILE A 21 10.68 22.14 0.81
N ALA A 22 10.54 22.13 -0.51
CA ALA A 22 10.83 20.96 -1.32
C ALA A 22 12.32 20.61 -1.23
N SER A 23 12.62 19.34 -0.95
CA SER A 23 13.99 18.83 -0.87
C SER A 23 14.11 17.50 -1.61
N PRO A 24 15.01 17.38 -2.60
CA PRO A 24 15.24 16.12 -3.31
C PRO A 24 15.65 14.97 -2.37
N ALA A 25 16.35 15.28 -1.28
CA ALA A 25 16.72 14.29 -0.28
C ALA A 25 15.49 13.77 0.48
N LYS A 26 14.58 14.67 0.87
CA LYS A 26 13.32 14.28 1.53
C LYS A 26 12.41 13.50 0.57
N GLU A 27 12.36 13.87 -0.70
CA GLU A 27 11.60 13.13 -1.73
C GLU A 27 12.12 11.70 -1.89
N ARG A 28 13.44 11.51 -1.97
CA ARG A 28 14.05 10.17 -2.01
C ARG A 28 13.70 9.35 -0.77
N MET A 29 13.85 9.94 0.42
CA MET A 29 13.50 9.26 1.68
C MET A 29 12.01 8.91 1.74
N ALA A 30 11.12 9.78 1.26
CA ALA A 30 9.68 9.50 1.20
C ALA A 30 9.38 8.33 0.24
N ARG A 31 10.03 8.28 -0.93
CA ARG A 31 9.92 7.13 -1.85
C ARG A 31 10.39 5.83 -1.21
N GLU A 32 11.58 5.83 -0.61
CA GLU A 32 12.13 4.66 0.09
C GLU A 32 11.20 4.20 1.24
N ALA A 33 10.64 5.13 2.01
CA ALA A 33 9.69 4.84 3.08
C ALA A 33 8.36 4.28 2.56
N TRP A 34 7.87 4.78 1.43
CA TRP A 34 6.68 4.27 0.77
C TRP A 34 6.88 2.83 0.29
N GLU A 35 7.97 2.56 -0.44
CA GLU A 35 8.32 1.23 -0.92
C GLU A 35 8.49 0.23 0.23
N ALA A 36 9.21 0.62 1.30
CA ALA A 36 9.39 -0.21 2.48
C ALA A 36 8.06 -0.52 3.19
N SER A 37 7.18 0.49 3.30
CA SER A 37 5.86 0.32 3.92
C SER A 37 4.99 -0.65 3.13
N ARG A 38 5.00 -0.57 1.79
CA ARG A 38 4.29 -1.51 0.92
C ARG A 38 4.84 -2.93 1.02
N ALA A 39 6.16 -3.08 1.10
CA ALA A 39 6.77 -4.40 1.28
C ALA A 39 6.44 -5.03 2.64
N ALA A 40 6.26 -4.21 3.67
CA ALA A 40 5.93 -4.65 5.03
C ALA A 40 4.42 -4.87 5.26
N LEU A 41 3.55 -4.25 4.46
CA LEU A 41 2.10 -4.41 4.58
C LEU A 41 1.70 -5.80 4.05
N VAL A 42 1.29 -6.66 4.97
CA VAL A 42 0.87 -8.02 4.67
C VAL A 42 -0.46 -8.29 5.36
N VAL A 43 -1.42 -8.79 4.60
CA VAL A 43 -2.74 -9.19 5.10
C VAL A 43 -2.70 -10.69 5.42
N THR A 44 -3.17 -11.07 6.61
CA THR A 44 -3.43 -12.47 6.94
C THR A 44 -4.91 -12.72 6.82
N LEU A 45 -5.30 -13.64 5.94
CA LEU A 45 -6.68 -14.10 5.88
C LEU A 45 -6.88 -15.23 6.91
N PRO A 46 -8.01 -15.27 7.61
CA PRO A 46 -8.35 -16.37 8.51
C PRO A 46 -8.51 -17.68 7.73
N GLU A 47 -7.87 -18.75 8.24
CA GLU A 47 -7.98 -20.11 7.69
C GLU A 47 -9.39 -20.67 7.87
N GLU A 48 -9.99 -20.45 9.04
CA GLU A 48 -11.37 -20.84 9.33
C GLU A 48 -12.33 -19.68 9.06
N GLN A 49 -13.17 -19.87 8.04
CA GLN A 49 -14.25 -18.94 7.72
C GLN A 49 -15.51 -19.36 8.50
N PRO A 50 -16.02 -18.56 9.47
CA PRO A 50 -17.28 -18.86 10.12
C PRO A 50 -18.36 -18.92 9.03
N GLY A 51 -19.25 -19.92 9.04
CA GLY A 51 -20.06 -20.37 7.89
C GLY A 51 -20.98 -19.37 7.16
N TYR A 52 -20.95 -18.08 7.52
CA TYR A 52 -21.60 -16.96 6.84
C TYR A 52 -20.60 -15.96 6.20
N MET A 53 -19.30 -16.07 6.48
CA MET A 53 -18.22 -15.24 5.93
C MET A 53 -17.39 -16.07 4.95
N TYR A 54 -18.01 -16.45 3.83
CA TYR A 54 -17.20 -16.88 2.70
C TYR A 54 -16.60 -15.65 2.02
N TYR A 55 -15.28 -15.59 1.90
CA TYR A 55 -14.67 -14.60 1.03
C TYR A 55 -15.14 -14.82 -0.41
N ALA A 56 -15.28 -13.73 -1.15
CA ALA A 56 -15.46 -13.83 -2.58
C ALA A 56 -14.29 -14.64 -3.19
N PRO A 57 -14.53 -15.49 -4.21
CA PRO A 57 -13.49 -16.36 -4.77
C PRO A 57 -12.23 -15.61 -5.25
N ASP A 58 -12.38 -14.34 -5.59
CA ASP A 58 -11.36 -13.44 -6.13
C ASP A 58 -10.72 -12.53 -5.07
N VAL A 59 -11.01 -12.71 -3.77
CA VAL A 59 -10.51 -11.80 -2.71
C VAL A 59 -8.98 -11.71 -2.70
N VAL A 60 -8.29 -12.83 -2.92
CA VAL A 60 -6.81 -12.87 -2.91
C VAL A 60 -6.28 -12.12 -4.12
N GLU A 61 -6.84 -12.38 -5.31
CA GLU A 61 -6.47 -11.69 -6.55
C GLU A 61 -6.72 -10.19 -6.45
N ALA A 62 -7.81 -9.77 -5.81
CA ALA A 62 -8.12 -8.36 -5.60
C ALA A 62 -7.13 -7.67 -4.64
N ILE A 63 -6.73 -8.35 -3.55
CA ILE A 63 -5.73 -7.82 -2.61
C ILE A 63 -4.34 -7.73 -3.28
N GLU A 64 -3.97 -8.74 -4.06
CA GLU A 64 -2.71 -8.74 -4.80
C GLU A 64 -2.70 -7.69 -5.93
N ALA A 65 -3.83 -7.48 -6.61
CA ALA A 65 -3.97 -6.41 -7.62
C ALA A 65 -3.86 -5.00 -7.01
N ALA A 66 -4.21 -4.84 -5.73
CA ALA A 66 -3.93 -3.62 -4.97
C ALA A 66 -2.44 -3.49 -4.58
N GLY A 67 -1.62 -4.50 -4.89
CA GLY A 67 -0.19 -4.57 -4.59
C GLY A 67 0.10 -4.73 -3.10
N VAL A 68 -0.77 -5.48 -2.41
CA VAL A 68 -0.61 -5.91 -1.01
C VAL A 68 -0.39 -7.41 -0.99
N ARG A 69 0.50 -7.89 -0.12
CA ARG A 69 0.78 -9.33 -0.01
C ARG A 69 -0.21 -10.00 0.93
N VAL A 70 -0.65 -11.21 0.57
CA VAL A 70 -1.44 -12.07 1.46
C VAL A 70 -0.53 -13.15 2.04
N LYS A 71 -0.60 -13.38 3.35
CA LYS A 71 0.01 -14.54 3.99
C LYS A 71 -0.93 -15.75 3.83
N PRO A 72 -0.38 -16.93 3.49
CA PRO A 72 -1.13 -18.17 3.56
C PRO A 72 -1.59 -18.46 4.99
#